data_AF-D8M9B5-F1
#
_entry.id   AF-D8M9B5-F1
#
_cell.length_a   1.000
_cell.length_b   1.000
_cell.length_c   1.000
_cell.angle_alpha   90.00
_cell.angle_beta   90.00
_cell.angle_gamma   90.00
#
_symmetry.space_group_name_H-M   'P 1'
#
loop_
_entity.id
_entity.type
_entity.pdbx_description
1 polymer ?
#
loop_
_entity_poly.entity_id
_entity_poly.type
_entity_poly.pdbx_seq_one_letter_code
_entity_poly.pdbx_strand_id
1 'polypeptide(L)'
;MLQTIVIGNDSFGSVKTFKIDGLNRLKTIRIGINSFTKIKNWYGNDESKSFHILNCESLESIQIGEYSFSDFAGDFELKNLPRLQDIKIGSLGGTSNNFYGCSFVIQGINLLLHIEIV
;
A
#
# COMPACT_ATOMS: atom_id res chain seq x y z
N MET A 1 16.29 -9.04 13.08
CA MET A 1 15.27 -9.42 12.07
C MET A 1 14.32 -8.24 11.89
N LEU A 2 13.81 -8.02 10.67
CA LEU A 2 13.02 -6.85 10.30
C LEU A 2 11.58 -6.94 10.82
N GLN A 3 11.11 -5.90 11.52
CA GLN A 3 9.74 -5.81 12.05
C GLN A 3 8.96 -4.61 11.51
N THR A 4 9.65 -3.60 10.99
CA THR A 4 9.02 -2.36 10.53
C THR A 4 9.68 -1.91 9.25
N ILE A 5 8.87 -1.48 8.29
CA ILE A 5 9.31 -0.74 7.12
C ILE A 5 8.73 0.66 7.23
N VAL A 6 9.62 1.66 7.16
CA VAL A 6 9.23 3.08 7.06
C VAL A 6 9.84 3.65 5.79
N ILE A 7 8.99 4.22 4.96
CA ILE A 7 9.34 4.96 3.76
C ILE A 7 8.90 6.40 3.99
N GLY A 8 9.84 7.34 3.82
CA GLY A 8 9.57 8.77 3.99
C GLY A 8 8.68 9.32 2.87
N ASN A 9 8.43 10.61 2.92
CA ASN A 9 7.68 11.31 1.87
C ASN A 9 8.49 11.33 0.55
N ASP A 10 7.80 11.56 -0.57
CA ASP A 10 8.39 11.87 -1.88
C ASP A 10 9.40 10.82 -2.38
N SER A 11 9.21 9.57 -1.98
CA SER A 11 10.19 8.50 -2.19
C SER A 11 9.83 7.61 -3.38
N PHE A 12 10.83 7.07 -4.08
CA PHE A 12 10.67 5.98 -5.05
C PHE A 12 9.75 6.25 -6.27
N GLY A 13 9.66 7.50 -6.76
CA GLY A 13 8.75 7.87 -7.87
C GLY A 13 9.00 7.19 -9.24
N SER A 14 10.13 6.50 -9.42
CA SER A 14 10.42 5.71 -10.64
C SER A 14 10.14 4.21 -10.51
N VAL A 15 9.73 3.74 -9.32
CA VAL A 15 9.42 2.32 -9.11
C VAL A 15 8.14 1.96 -9.85
N LYS A 16 8.16 0.78 -10.49
CA LYS A 16 6.99 0.19 -11.14
C LYS A 16 6.34 -0.89 -10.28
N THR A 17 7.12 -1.66 -9.54
CA THR A 17 6.59 -2.75 -8.71
C THR A 17 7.03 -2.57 -7.28
N PHE A 18 6.06 -2.48 -6.38
CA PHE A 18 6.29 -2.60 -4.95
C PHE A 18 5.86 -3.99 -4.51
N LYS A 19 6.80 -4.83 -4.07
CA LYS A 19 6.52 -6.20 -3.64
C LYS A 19 7.19 -6.52 -2.32
N ILE A 20 6.40 -7.02 -1.38
CA ILE A 20 6.86 -7.65 -0.14
C ILE A 20 6.28 -9.07 -0.12
N ASP A 21 7.14 -10.07 0.09
CA ASP A 21 6.74 -11.48 0.05
C ASP A 21 7.54 -12.27 1.09
N GLY A 22 6.85 -12.99 1.99
CA GLY A 22 7.49 -13.91 2.94
C GLY A 22 8.17 -13.25 4.15
N LEU A 23 7.92 -11.96 4.42
CA LEU A 23 8.49 -11.28 5.58
C LEU A 23 7.68 -11.59 6.86
N ASN A 24 7.72 -12.85 7.30
CA ASN A 24 6.88 -13.38 8.38
C ASN A 24 7.09 -12.75 9.76
N ARG A 25 8.11 -11.92 9.95
CA ARG A 25 8.33 -11.15 11.19
C ARG A 25 8.00 -9.66 11.05
N LEU A 26 7.65 -9.20 9.86
CA LEU A 26 7.23 -7.83 9.61
C LEU A 26 5.87 -7.60 10.29
N LYS A 27 5.76 -6.52 11.03
CA LYS A 27 4.55 -6.13 11.77
C LYS A 27 3.90 -4.88 11.20
N THR A 28 4.70 -3.92 10.76
CA THR A 28 4.20 -2.61 10.34
C THR A 28 4.85 -2.10 9.07
N ILE A 29 4.04 -1.51 8.20
CA ILE A 29 4.47 -0.78 7.00
C ILE A 29 3.92 0.64 7.08
N ARG A 30 4.78 1.63 6.92
CA ARG A 30 4.41 3.05 6.86
C ARG A 30 5.06 3.70 5.66
N ILE A 31 4.24 4.27 4.77
CA ILE A 31 4.66 4.94 3.54
C ILE A 31 4.19 6.40 3.61
N GLY A 32 5.13 7.34 3.51
CA GLY A 32 4.86 8.77 3.51
C GLY A 32 4.18 9.26 2.23
N ILE A 33 3.69 10.50 2.25
CA ILE A 33 2.93 11.10 1.13
C ILE A 33 3.76 11.15 -0.16
N ASN A 34 3.08 11.17 -1.31
CA ASN A 34 3.70 11.31 -2.63
C ASN A 34 4.80 10.27 -2.92
N SER A 35 4.69 9.08 -2.33
CA SER A 35 5.67 8.01 -2.54
C SER A 35 5.20 7.04 -3.62
N PHE A 36 6.12 6.46 -4.37
CA PHE A 36 5.79 5.55 -5.47
C PHE A 36 4.83 6.16 -6.50
N THR A 37 4.96 7.46 -6.76
CA THR A 37 4.27 8.13 -7.86
C THR A 37 5.25 9.00 -8.62
N LYS A 38 5.14 9.02 -9.95
CA LYS A 38 6.04 9.86 -10.77
C LYS A 38 5.64 11.33 -10.70
N ILE A 39 4.34 11.61 -10.60
CA ILE A 39 3.78 12.97 -10.56
C ILE A 39 3.11 13.17 -9.20
N LYS A 40 3.66 14.10 -8.42
CA LYS A 40 3.17 14.41 -7.08
C LYS A 40 1.84 15.15 -7.15
N ASN A 41 0.97 14.90 -6.16
CA ASN A 41 -0.36 15.50 -6.04
C ASN A 41 -1.23 15.35 -7.30
N TRP A 42 -0.96 14.31 -8.08
CA TRP A 42 -1.66 13.98 -9.32
C TRP A 42 -1.90 12.48 -9.36
N TYR A 43 -2.68 12.02 -10.34
CA TYR A 43 -2.96 10.61 -10.55
C TYR A 43 -2.63 10.19 -11.99
N GLY A 44 -2.48 8.88 -12.19
CA GLY A 44 -2.23 8.30 -13.49
C GLY A 44 -2.89 6.94 -13.62
N ASN A 45 -2.71 6.32 -14.78
CA ASN A 45 -3.28 5.02 -15.08
C ASN A 45 -2.23 4.10 -15.74
N ASP A 46 -1.07 3.92 -15.10
CA ASP A 46 0.00 3.06 -15.62
C ASP A 46 -0.25 1.60 -15.19
N GLU A 47 -0.87 0.83 -16.08
CA GLU A 47 -1.14 -0.61 -15.90
C GLU A 47 0.13 -1.45 -15.77
N SER A 48 1.30 -0.92 -16.15
CA SER A 48 2.58 -1.61 -15.96
C SER A 48 3.10 -1.56 -14.52
N LYS A 49 2.43 -0.82 -13.63
CA LYS A 49 2.82 -0.67 -12.23
C LYS A 49 1.91 -1.46 -11.30
N SER A 50 2.49 -2.09 -10.28
CA SER A 50 1.76 -3.04 -9.43
C SER A 50 2.23 -3.07 -7.97
N PHE A 51 1.30 -3.40 -7.07
CA PHE A 51 1.48 -3.37 -5.62
C PHE A 51 1.11 -4.71 -5.00
N HIS A 52 2.04 -5.29 -4.24
CA HIS A 52 1.94 -6.65 -3.73
C HIS A 52 2.46 -6.77 -2.30
N ILE A 53 1.61 -7.22 -1.37
CA ILE A 53 2.03 -7.66 -0.05
C ILE A 53 1.47 -9.06 0.19
N LEU A 54 2.37 -10.04 0.17
CA LEU A 54 2.06 -11.46 0.14
C LEU A 54 2.74 -12.18 1.31
N ASN A 55 2.07 -13.19 1.86
CA ASN A 55 2.67 -14.18 2.77
C ASN A 55 3.43 -13.53 3.95
N CYS A 56 2.82 -12.57 4.64
CA CYS A 56 3.42 -11.91 5.79
C CYS A 56 2.61 -12.23 7.05
N GLU A 57 2.96 -13.34 7.71
CA GLU A 57 2.19 -13.93 8.81
C GLU A 57 2.03 -13.01 10.03
N SER A 58 3.02 -12.15 10.30
CA SER A 58 2.99 -11.24 11.46
C SER A 58 2.55 -9.82 11.12
N LEU A 59 2.17 -9.52 9.87
CA LEU A 59 1.84 -8.15 9.49
C LEU A 59 0.53 -7.74 10.14
N GLU A 60 0.57 -6.67 10.93
CA GLU A 60 -0.55 -6.18 11.73
C GLU A 60 -1.15 -4.89 11.13
N SER A 61 -0.32 -3.99 10.59
CA SER A 61 -0.80 -2.71 10.05
C SER A 61 -0.08 -2.19 8.81
N ILE A 62 -0.84 -1.54 7.93
CA ILE A 62 -0.37 -0.84 6.73
C ILE A 62 -0.88 0.61 6.78
N GLN A 63 0.02 1.57 6.62
CA GLN A 63 -0.30 3.00 6.49
C GLN A 63 0.34 3.56 5.22
N ILE A 64 -0.46 4.19 4.37
CA ILE A 64 -0.03 4.80 3.10
C ILE A 64 -0.53 6.24 3.05
N GLY A 65 0.39 7.19 2.96
CA GLY A 65 0.08 8.61 2.85
C GLY A 65 -0.50 9.01 1.50
N GLU A 66 -1.15 10.17 1.47
CA GLU A 66 -1.82 10.74 0.30
C GLU A 66 -0.96 10.75 -0.96
N TYR A 67 -1.60 10.57 -2.10
CA TYR A 67 -1.01 10.54 -3.45
C TYR A 67 0.08 9.49 -3.67
N SER A 68 0.30 8.59 -2.73
CA SER A 68 1.22 7.48 -2.93
C SER A 68 0.60 6.43 -3.85
N PHE A 69 1.40 5.85 -4.74
CA PHE A 69 0.91 4.90 -5.75
C PHE A 69 -0.22 5.47 -6.63
N SER A 70 -0.33 6.79 -6.77
CA SER A 70 -1.46 7.42 -7.48
C SER A 70 -1.46 7.18 -8.99
N ASP A 71 -0.33 6.75 -9.56
CA ASP A 71 -0.21 6.36 -10.97
C ASP A 71 -0.11 4.84 -11.17
N PHE A 72 -0.29 4.04 -10.11
CA PHE A 72 -0.38 2.58 -10.21
C PHE A 72 -1.79 2.20 -10.65
N ALA A 73 -1.89 1.41 -11.73
CA ALA A 73 -3.18 0.90 -12.25
C ALA A 73 -3.15 -0.60 -12.60
N GLY A 74 -2.02 -1.28 -12.42
CA GLY A 74 -1.93 -2.73 -12.57
C GLY A 74 -2.39 -3.47 -11.31
N ASP A 75 -1.87 -4.68 -11.12
CA ASP A 75 -2.29 -5.57 -10.03
C ASP A 75 -2.11 -4.94 -8.65
N PHE A 76 -3.14 -5.09 -7.81
CA PHE A 76 -3.12 -4.80 -6.39
C PHE A 76 -3.44 -6.09 -5.62
N GLU A 77 -2.49 -6.59 -4.84
CA GLU A 77 -2.65 -7.82 -4.08
C GLU A 77 -2.28 -7.65 -2.60
N LEU A 78 -3.26 -7.94 -1.74
CA LEU A 78 -3.06 -8.22 -0.31
C LEU A 78 -3.52 -9.64 -0.03
N LYS A 79 -2.57 -10.56 0.23
CA LYS A 79 -2.87 -12.00 0.31
C LYS A 79 -2.05 -12.71 1.38
N ASN A 80 -2.70 -13.65 2.08
CA ASN A 80 -2.10 -14.46 3.14
C ASN A 80 -1.50 -13.58 4.26
N LEU A 81 -2.33 -12.70 4.82
CA LEU A 81 -1.98 -11.74 5.88
C LEU A 81 -2.86 -11.98 7.12
N PRO A 82 -2.75 -13.14 7.79
CA PRO A 82 -3.72 -13.60 8.78
C PRO A 82 -3.83 -12.72 10.03
N ARG A 83 -2.83 -11.86 10.30
CA ARG A 83 -2.80 -10.94 11.45
C ARG A 83 -3.08 -9.49 11.11
N LEU A 84 -3.32 -9.18 9.83
CA LEU A 84 -3.57 -7.81 9.39
C LEU A 84 -4.90 -7.34 9.97
N GLN A 85 -4.84 -6.21 10.68
CA GLN A 85 -5.96 -5.64 11.42
C GLN A 85 -6.26 -4.21 10.99
N ASP A 86 -5.26 -3.48 10.51
CA ASP A 86 -5.41 -2.06 10.17
C ASP A 86 -4.83 -1.74 8.79
N ILE A 87 -5.68 -1.18 7.92
CA ILE A 87 -5.25 -0.55 6.67
C ILE A 87 -5.74 0.89 6.69
N LYS A 88 -4.80 1.83 6.52
CA LYS A 88 -5.10 3.25 6.33
C LYS A 88 -4.43 3.76 5.07
N ILE A 89 -5.23 4.27 4.15
CA ILE A 89 -4.78 4.82 2.87
C ILE A 89 -5.37 6.22 2.72
N GLY A 90 -4.50 7.23 2.65
CA GLY A 90 -4.89 8.64 2.60
C GLY A 90 -5.26 9.24 3.96
N SER A 91 -5.95 10.38 3.93
CA SER A 91 -6.47 11.07 5.12
C SER A 91 -7.89 11.57 4.91
N LEU A 92 -8.69 11.53 5.98
CA LEU A 92 -10.06 12.06 5.98
C LEU A 92 -10.09 13.55 5.64
N GLY A 93 -10.99 13.93 4.72
CA GLY A 93 -11.21 15.31 4.31
C GLY A 93 -10.18 15.86 3.31
N GLY A 94 -9.16 15.07 2.96
CA GLY A 94 -8.20 15.39 1.90
C GLY A 94 -8.54 14.68 0.58
N THR A 95 -8.08 15.23 -0.53
CA THR A 95 -8.03 14.47 -1.80
C THR A 95 -6.78 13.61 -1.76
N SER A 96 -6.94 12.29 -1.86
CA SER A 96 -5.79 11.38 -1.71
C SER A 96 -5.34 10.74 -3.02
N ASN A 97 -6.27 10.32 -3.89
CA ASN A 97 -6.00 9.67 -5.18
C ASN A 97 -5.01 8.49 -5.14
N ASN A 98 -4.84 7.82 -3.98
CA ASN A 98 -4.04 6.61 -3.92
C ASN A 98 -4.67 5.54 -4.81
N PHE A 99 -3.85 4.81 -5.57
CA PHE A 99 -4.33 3.68 -6.40
C PHE A 99 -5.49 4.06 -7.33
N TYR A 100 -5.52 5.29 -7.85
CA TYR A 100 -6.66 5.86 -8.58
C TYR A 100 -7.18 4.97 -9.73
N GLY A 101 -6.27 4.37 -10.49
CA GLY A 101 -6.59 3.51 -11.63
C GLY A 101 -6.66 2.00 -11.31
N CYS A 102 -6.37 1.58 -10.07
CA CYS A 102 -6.33 0.16 -9.71
C CYS A 102 -7.72 -0.40 -9.38
N SER A 103 -7.88 -1.71 -9.60
CA SER A 103 -8.94 -2.50 -8.99
C SER A 103 -8.42 -3.21 -7.74
N PHE A 104 -9.16 -3.16 -6.63
CA PHE A 104 -8.72 -3.78 -5.37
C PHE A 104 -9.09 -5.26 -5.33
N VAL A 105 -8.10 -6.12 -5.04
CA VAL A 105 -8.33 -7.53 -4.67
C VAL A 105 -7.73 -7.78 -3.29
N ILE A 106 -8.59 -8.07 -2.32
CA ILE A 106 -8.20 -8.41 -0.94
C ILE A 106 -8.69 -9.82 -0.63
N GLN A 107 -7.78 -10.75 -0.31
CA GLN A 107 -8.10 -12.16 -0.12
C GLN A 107 -7.41 -12.75 1.11
N GLY A 108 -8.09 -13.68 1.80
CA GLY A 108 -7.52 -14.40 2.94
C GLY A 108 -7.28 -13.51 4.17
N ILE A 109 -8.10 -12.47 4.34
CA ILE A 109 -8.10 -11.56 5.50
C ILE A 109 -9.16 -11.98 6.53
N ASN A 110 -8.93 -11.64 7.79
CA ASN A 110 -9.85 -11.94 8.88
C ASN A 110 -11.05 -10.95 8.91
N LEU A 111 -12.19 -11.37 9.46
CA LEU A 111 -13.46 -10.62 9.52
C LEU A 111 -13.42 -9.33 10.37
N LEU A 112 -12.35 -9.10 11.13
CA LEU A 112 -12.18 -7.94 12.03
C LEU A 112 -11.31 -6.81 11.43
N LEU A 113 -11.03 -6.84 10.12
CA LEU A 113 -10.16 -5.86 9.47
C LEU A 113 -10.81 -4.47 9.43
N HIS A 114 -10.13 -3.46 9.97
CA HIS A 114 -10.49 -2.05 9.81
C HIS A 114 -9.83 -1.49 8.55
N ILE A 115 -10.65 -1.01 7.60
CA ILE A 115 -10.20 -0.39 6.36
C ILE A 115 -10.70 1.04 6.31
N GLU A 116 -9.77 1.98 6.17
CA GLU A 116 -10.04 3.40 5.91
C GLU A 116 -9.30 3.79 4.63
N ILE A 117 -10.06 3.95 3.53
CA ILE A 117 -9.57 4.39 2.22
C ILE A 117 -10.32 5.68 1.89
N VAL A 118 -9.58 6.76 1.64
CA VAL A 118 -10.13 8.09 1.33
C VAL A 118 -9.70 8.54 -0.06
#